data_AF-A0A958VRW0-F1
#
_entry.id   AF-A0A958VRW0-F1
#
_cell.length_a   1.000
_cell.length_b   1.000
_cell.length_c   1.000
_cell.angle_alpha   90.00
_cell.angle_beta   90.00
_cell.angle_gamma   90.00
#
_symmetry.space_group_name_H-M   'P 1'
#
loop_
_entity.id
_entity.type
_entity.pdbx_description
1 polymer ?
#
loop_
_entity_poly.entity_id
_entity_poly.type
_entity_poly.pdbx_seq_one_letter_code
_entity_poly.pdbx_strand_id
1 'polypeptide(L)'
;ARDILQETLKFLYISQVPGTFIPDDLLIIDEMWHNMILFTPQYHAFSQQHFKKYFHHIPAGKKEKEERKRVLDENPEKARAAYLEKLENLVSIIYDHLGEDTVVKWFREYPVKYSKDRIKALRK
;
A
#
# COMPACT_ATOMS: atom_id res chain seq x y z
N ALA A 1 -12.66 10.77 5.36
CA ALA A 1 -11.49 11.36 4.67
C ALA A 1 -10.29 11.55 5.61
N ARG A 2 -10.39 12.27 6.73
CA ARG A 2 -9.25 12.51 7.65
C ARG A 2 -8.57 11.23 8.15
N ASP A 3 -9.38 10.24 8.54
CA ASP A 3 -8.89 8.91 8.96
C ASP A 3 -7.99 8.27 7.89
N ILE A 4 -8.51 8.14 6.67
CA ILE A 4 -7.79 7.54 5.53
C ILE A 4 -6.51 8.33 5.24
N LEU A 5 -6.55 9.67 5.29
CA LEU A 5 -5.36 10.49 5.11
C LEU A 5 -4.29 10.22 6.17
N GLN A 6 -4.66 10.10 7.44
CA GLN A 6 -3.72 9.75 8.51
C GLN A 6 -3.07 8.39 8.28
N GLU A 7 -3.85 7.39 7.87
CA GLU A 7 -3.33 6.08 7.51
C GLU A 7 -2.44 6.12 6.25
N THR A 8 -2.75 6.97 5.26
CA THR A 8 -1.88 7.21 4.11
C THR A 8 -0.54 7.82 4.54
N LEU A 9 -0.52 8.78 5.46
CA LEU A 9 0.75 9.34 5.95
C LEU A 9 1.62 8.28 6.65
N LYS A 10 1.01 7.42 7.47
CA LYS A 10 1.67 6.26 8.08
C LYS A 10 2.22 5.30 7.02
N PHE A 11 1.44 5.03 5.97
CA PHE A 11 1.85 4.21 4.84
C PHE A 11 3.06 4.78 4.10
N LEU A 12 3.05 6.08 3.81
CA LEU A 12 4.20 6.75 3.19
C LEU A 12 5.45 6.64 4.07
N TYR A 13 5.32 6.76 5.39
CA TYR A 13 6.43 6.50 6.32
C TYR A 13 6.93 5.05 6.25
N ILE A 14 6.04 4.05 6.37
CA ILE A 14 6.41 2.62 6.32
C ILE A 14 7.09 2.25 5.00
N SER A 15 6.64 2.81 3.88
CA SER A 15 7.28 2.57 2.57
C SER A 15 8.76 2.99 2.48
N GLN A 16 9.24 3.81 3.43
CA GLN A 16 10.66 4.18 3.54
C GLN A 16 11.47 3.25 4.43
N VAL A 17 10.82 2.40 5.24
CA VAL A 17 11.50 1.49 6.16
C VAL A 17 12.17 0.37 5.36
N PRO A 18 13.48 0.13 5.53
CA PRO A 18 14.19 -0.94 4.83
C PRO A 18 13.54 -2.31 5.02
N GLY A 19 13.50 -3.13 3.96
CA GLY A 19 12.88 -4.46 3.99
C GLY A 19 11.36 -4.47 3.81
N THR A 20 10.71 -3.31 3.75
CA THR A 20 9.28 -3.20 3.49
C THR A 20 8.96 -3.52 2.04
N PHE A 21 8.03 -4.46 1.83
CA PHE A 21 7.30 -4.57 0.56
C PHE A 21 5.89 -3.99 0.75
N ILE A 22 5.33 -3.44 -0.32
CA ILE A 22 3.98 -2.85 -0.29
C ILE A 22 3.03 -3.74 -1.10
N PRO A 23 1.98 -4.30 -0.48
CA PRO A 23 1.00 -5.12 -1.17
C PRO A 23 -0.01 -4.25 -1.93
N ASP A 24 -0.53 -4.76 -3.03
CA ASP A 24 -1.55 -4.09 -3.85
C ASP A 24 -2.95 -4.08 -3.16
N ASP A 25 -3.07 -4.67 -1.96
CA ASP A 25 -4.35 -4.92 -1.29
C ASP A 25 -4.86 -3.76 -0.41
N LEU A 26 -4.02 -2.74 -0.14
CA LEU A 26 -4.38 -1.56 0.66
C LEU A 26 -5.08 -0.48 -0.17
N LEU A 27 -6.16 -0.87 -0.86
CA LEU A 27 -6.80 -0.11 -1.94
C LEU A 27 -7.25 1.31 -1.58
N ILE A 28 -7.81 1.51 -0.39
CA ILE A 28 -8.30 2.84 0.01
C ILE A 28 -7.16 3.80 0.33
N ILE A 29 -6.04 3.27 0.83
CA ILE A 29 -4.83 4.04 1.12
C ILE A 29 -4.19 4.46 -0.19
N ASP A 30 -4.11 3.54 -1.14
CA ASP A 30 -3.65 3.77 -2.52
C ASP A 30 -4.50 4.83 -3.23
N GLU A 31 -5.84 4.74 -3.13
CA GLU A 31 -6.76 5.74 -3.67
C GLU A 31 -6.52 7.14 -3.08
N MET A 32 -6.33 7.23 -1.76
CA MET A 32 -6.03 8.50 -1.11
C MET A 32 -4.67 9.06 -1.54
N TRP A 33 -3.65 8.19 -1.69
CA TRP A 33 -2.35 8.62 -2.16
C TRP A 33 -2.40 9.14 -3.61
N HIS A 34 -3.13 8.46 -4.49
CA HIS A 34 -3.42 8.96 -5.85
C HIS A 34 -4.04 10.36 -5.81
N ASN A 35 -5.01 10.60 -4.92
CA ASN A 35 -5.61 11.93 -4.76
C ASN A 35 -4.59 12.98 -4.28
N MET A 36 -3.66 12.64 -3.38
CA MET A 36 -2.59 13.56 -2.98
C MET A 36 -1.70 13.95 -4.16
N ILE A 37 -1.33 12.98 -5.00
CA ILE A 37 -0.43 13.18 -6.15
C ILE A 37 -1.02 14.15 -7.19
N LEU A 38 -2.36 14.16 -7.36
CA LEU A 38 -3.04 15.08 -8.28
C LEU A 38 -2.78 16.56 -7.95
N PHE A 39 -2.51 16.88 -6.68
CA PHE A 39 -2.09 18.22 -6.25
C PHE A 39 -0.56 18.35 -6.34
N THR A 40 -0.01 18.20 -7.54
CA THR A 40 1.43 18.02 -7.80
C THR A 40 2.32 19.05 -7.08
N PRO A 41 2.05 20.38 -7.10
CA PRO A 41 2.90 21.34 -6.40
C PRO A 41 2.94 21.11 -4.88
N GLN A 42 1.77 20.86 -4.27
CA GLN A 42 1.64 20.61 -2.84
C GLN A 42 2.27 19.27 -2.46
N TYR A 43 2.05 18.23 -3.26
CA TYR A 43 2.65 16.92 -3.04
C TYR A 43 4.17 16.95 -3.20
N HIS A 44 4.69 17.72 -4.16
CA HIS A 44 6.13 17.93 -4.30
C HIS A 44 6.70 18.65 -3.07
N ALA A 45 6.10 19.76 -2.64
CA ALA A 45 6.53 20.50 -1.45
C ALA A 45 6.48 19.61 -0.19
N PHE A 46 5.40 18.88 0.01
CA PHE A 46 5.24 17.90 1.08
C PHE A 46 6.34 16.84 1.06
N SER A 47 6.61 16.25 -0.12
CA SER A 47 7.62 15.21 -0.27
C SER A 47 9.02 15.73 0.03
N GLN A 48 9.37 16.92 -0.45
CA GLN A 48 10.65 17.57 -0.15
C GLN A 48 10.78 17.92 1.34
N GLN A 49 9.72 18.43 1.95
CA GLN A 49 9.72 18.82 3.36
C GLN A 49 9.94 17.62 4.28
N HIS A 50 9.19 16.53 4.07
CA HIS A 50 9.13 15.39 4.98
C HIS A 50 10.06 14.23 4.61
N PHE A 51 10.40 14.05 3.34
CA PHE A 51 11.22 12.93 2.86
C PHE A 51 12.54 13.37 2.19
N LYS A 52 12.77 14.67 2.00
CA LYS A 52 13.96 15.23 1.33
C LYS A 52 14.17 14.74 -0.11
N LYS A 53 13.13 14.17 -0.71
CA LYS A 53 13.09 13.69 -2.10
C LYS A 53 11.64 13.69 -2.58
N TYR A 54 11.44 13.73 -3.89
CA TYR A 54 10.11 13.50 -4.44
C TYR A 54 9.78 12.00 -4.35
N PHE A 55 8.66 11.67 -3.70
CA PHE A 55 8.27 10.28 -3.51
C PHE A 55 7.39 9.82 -4.68
N HIS A 56 7.98 9.05 -5.59
CA HIS A 56 7.32 8.59 -6.80
C HIS A 56 6.40 7.40 -6.50
N HIS A 57 5.13 7.53 -6.88
CA HIS A 57 4.27 6.38 -7.09
C HIS A 57 4.49 5.87 -8.52
N ILE A 58 5.08 4.68 -8.65
CA ILE A 58 5.35 4.05 -9.96
C ILE A 58 4.41 2.85 -10.09
N PRO A 59 3.41 2.89 -10.99
CA PRO A 59 2.56 1.74 -11.25
C PRO A 59 3.37 0.57 -11.82
N ALA A 60 3.03 -0.65 -11.42
CA ALA A 60 3.61 -1.84 -12.00
C ALA A 60 3.41 -1.90 -13.52
N GLY A 61 4.49 -2.15 -14.25
CA GLY A 61 4.48 -2.23 -15.71
C GLY A 61 3.74 -3.47 -16.24
N LYS A 62 3.32 -3.43 -17.51
CA LYS A 62 2.61 -4.57 -18.15
C LYS A 62 3.43 -5.87 -18.09
N LYS A 63 4.74 -5.79 -18.41
CA LYS A 63 5.64 -6.94 -18.36
C LYS A 63 5.78 -7.53 -16.95
N GLU A 64 5.88 -6.68 -15.93
CA GLU A 64 5.98 -7.13 -14.53
C GLU A 64 4.70 -7.83 -14.05
N LYS A 65 3.53 -7.36 -14.52
CA LYS A 65 2.24 -7.99 -14.23
C LYS A 65 2.13 -9.35 -14.92
N GLU A 66 2.55 -9.44 -16.18
CA GLU A 66 2.58 -10.69 -16.95
C GLU A 66 3.54 -11.71 -16.32
N GLU A 67 4.73 -11.28 -15.89
CA GLU A 67 5.70 -12.13 -15.22
C GLU A 67 5.17 -12.63 -13.86
N ARG A 68 4.61 -11.73 -13.05
CA ARG A 68 3.96 -12.13 -11.79
C ARG A 68 2.88 -13.18 -12.02
N LYS A 69 2.08 -13.02 -13.08
CA LYS A 69 1.04 -13.99 -13.45
C LYS A 69 1.67 -15.33 -13.83
N ARG A 70 2.73 -15.35 -14.63
CA ARG A 70 3.44 -16.60 -15.00
C ARG A 70 3.97 -17.34 -13.78
N VAL A 71 4.65 -16.65 -12.87
CA VAL A 71 5.17 -17.23 -11.63
C VAL A 71 4.05 -17.82 -10.77
N LEU A 72 2.91 -17.13 -10.68
CA LEU A 72 1.71 -17.63 -9.99
C LEU A 72 1.13 -18.88 -10.66
N ASP A 73 1.08 -18.92 -11.99
CA ASP A 73 0.53 -20.03 -12.76
C ASP A 73 1.45 -21.27 -12.75
N GLU A 74 2.78 -21.08 -12.75
CA GLU A 74 3.78 -22.16 -12.76
C GLU A 74 3.85 -22.95 -11.45
N ASN A 75 3.83 -22.25 -10.31
CA ASN A 75 3.80 -22.89 -9.00
C ASN A 75 3.02 -22.05 -7.98
N PRO A 76 1.68 -22.21 -7.95
CA PRO A 76 0.80 -21.41 -7.11
C PRO A 76 1.12 -21.52 -5.61
N GLU A 77 1.49 -22.72 -5.13
CA GLU A 77 1.78 -22.94 -3.72
C GLU A 77 3.06 -22.23 -3.29
N LYS A 78 4.13 -22.36 -4.08
CA LYS A 78 5.40 -21.67 -3.81
C LYS A 78 5.24 -20.14 -3.88
N ALA A 79 4.51 -19.64 -4.88
CA ALA A 79 4.23 -18.22 -5.01
C ALA A 79 3.43 -17.69 -3.82
N ARG A 80 2.42 -18.44 -3.36
CA ARG A 80 1.64 -18.12 -2.17
C ARG A 80 2.48 -18.12 -0.90
N ALA A 81 3.33 -19.14 -0.70
CA ALA A 81 4.21 -19.20 0.46
C ALA A 81 5.17 -18.00 0.52
N ALA A 82 5.82 -17.67 -0.59
CA ALA A 82 6.70 -16.51 -0.68
C ALA A 82 5.97 -15.17 -0.47
N TYR A 83 4.70 -15.07 -0.88
CA TYR A 83 3.88 -13.89 -0.60
C TYR A 83 3.54 -13.77 0.89
N LEU A 84 3.15 -14.88 1.52
CA LEU A 84 2.82 -14.91 2.96
C LEU A 84 4.03 -14.55 3.83
N GLU A 85 5.21 -15.05 3.49
CA GLU A 85 6.46 -14.69 4.17
C GLU A 85 6.74 -13.18 4.09
N LYS A 86 6.57 -12.58 2.91
CA LYS A 86 6.68 -11.13 2.75
C LYS A 86 5.64 -10.40 3.61
N LEU A 87 4.39 -10.88 3.57
CA LEU A 87 3.28 -10.30 4.32
C LEU A 87 3.52 -10.33 5.83
N GLU A 88 4.04 -11.43 6.35
CA GLU A 88 4.42 -11.57 7.76
C GLU A 88 5.49 -10.55 8.16
N ASN A 89 6.55 -10.42 7.34
CA ASN A 89 7.59 -9.40 7.57
C ASN A 89 7.02 -7.98 7.57
N LEU A 90 6.13 -7.65 6.64
CA LEU A 90 5.46 -6.35 6.60
C LEU A 90 4.59 -6.11 7.84
N VAL A 91 3.82 -7.11 8.26
CA VAL A 91 2.99 -7.01 9.47
C VAL A 91 3.85 -6.76 10.69
N SER A 92 4.99 -7.45 10.82
CA SER A 92 5.96 -7.21 11.90
C SER A 92 6.49 -5.78 11.87
N ILE A 93 6.94 -5.30 10.70
CA ILE A 93 7.44 -3.92 10.56
C ILE A 93 6.37 -2.89 10.94
N ILE A 94 5.12 -3.07 10.49
CA ILE A 94 4.02 -2.16 10.83
C ILE A 94 3.73 -2.21 12.33
N TYR A 95 3.72 -3.39 12.93
CA TYR A 95 3.52 -3.54 14.37
C TYR A 95 4.60 -2.80 15.16
N ASP A 96 5.88 -3.02 14.82
CA ASP A 96 7.02 -2.43 15.53
C ASP A 96 7.05 -0.89 15.42
N HIS A 97 6.65 -0.35 14.26
CA HIS A 97 6.71 1.09 14.01
C HIS A 97 5.41 1.86 14.36
N LEU A 98 4.25 1.23 14.23
CA LEU A 98 2.94 1.90 14.25
C LEU A 98 1.90 1.23 15.17
N GLY A 99 2.26 0.10 15.79
CA GLY A 99 1.45 -0.61 16.78
C GLY A 99 0.33 -1.47 16.20
N GLU A 100 -0.25 -2.28 17.10
CA GLU A 100 -1.31 -3.26 16.82
C GLU A 100 -2.52 -2.64 16.12
N ASP A 101 -2.98 -1.48 16.59
CA ASP A 101 -4.17 -0.82 16.05
C ASP A 101 -4.05 -0.58 14.54
N THR A 102 -2.86 -0.19 14.07
CA THR A 102 -2.62 0.04 12.65
C THR A 102 -2.66 -1.28 11.86
N VAL A 103 -2.08 -2.36 12.41
CA VAL A 103 -2.12 -3.70 11.80
C VAL A 103 -3.57 -4.19 11.65
N VAL A 104 -4.35 -4.14 12.74
CA VAL A 104 -5.75 -4.56 12.74
C VAL A 104 -6.54 -3.76 11.72
N LYS A 105 -6.36 -2.45 11.71
CA LYS A 105 -7.07 -1.57 10.78
C LYS A 105 -6.76 -1.88 9.32
N TRP A 106 -5.48 -2.03 8.97
CA TRP A 106 -5.05 -2.23 7.58
C TRP A 106 -5.38 -3.62 7.04
N PHE A 107 -5.24 -4.67 7.86
CA PHE A 107 -5.36 -6.05 7.38
C PHE A 107 -6.67 -6.75 7.76
N ARG A 108 -7.45 -6.21 8.71
CA ARG A 108 -8.75 -6.77 9.11
C ARG A 108 -9.92 -5.86 8.77
N GLU A 109 -9.83 -4.57 9.06
CA GLU A 109 -10.96 -3.65 8.91
C GLU A 109 -11.08 -3.10 7.49
N TYR A 110 -9.99 -2.54 6.94
CA TYR A 110 -9.99 -1.87 5.65
C TYR A 110 -10.35 -2.79 4.47
N PRO A 111 -9.89 -4.06 4.41
CA PRO A 111 -10.30 -4.96 3.32
C PRO A 111 -11.80 -5.23 3.30
N VAL A 112 -12.46 -5.23 4.47
CA VAL A 112 -13.92 -5.42 4.59
C VAL A 112 -14.66 -4.11 4.28
N LYS A 113 -14.20 -3.00 4.86
CA LYS A 113 -14.84 -1.69 4.76
C LYS A 113 -14.68 -1.06 3.38
N TYR A 114 -13.52 -1.26 2.75
CA TYR A 114 -13.13 -0.69 1.47
C TYR A 114 -12.71 -1.78 0.48
N SER A 115 -13.52 -2.83 0.39
CA SER A 115 -13.35 -3.83 -0.67
C SER A 115 -13.48 -3.17 -2.06
N LYS A 116 -12.96 -3.85 -3.09
CA LYS A 116 -13.03 -3.38 -4.49
C LYS A 116 -14.46 -2.98 -4.88
N ASP A 117 -15.45 -3.77 -4.50
CA ASP A 117 -16.85 -3.51 -4.85
C ASP A 117 -17.44 -2.32 -4.09
N ARG A 118 -17.08 -2.16 -2.80
CA ARG A 118 -17.49 -1.01 -2.00
C ARG A 118 -16.88 0.28 -2.52
N ILE A 119 -15.59 0.28 -2.88
CA ILE A 119 -14.94 1.45 -3.48
C ILE A 119 -15.62 1.82 -4.80
N LYS A 120 -15.90 0.84 -5.68
CA LYS A 120 -16.62 1.09 -6.93
C LYS A 120 -18.01 1.70 -6.70
N ALA A 121 -18.73 1.24 -5.69
CA ALA A 121 -20.04 1.79 -5.34
C ALA A 121 -19.95 3.25 -4.86
N LEU A 122 -18.89 3.64 -4.15
CA LEU A 122 -18.66 5.00 -3.66
C LEU A 122 -18.29 6.02 -4.76
N ARG A 123 -17.87 5.55 -5.94
CA ARG A 123 -17.50 6.40 -7.08
C ARG A 123 -18.70 6.76 -7.98
N LYS A 124 -19.89 6.22 -7.70
CA LYS A 124 -21.14 6.55 -8.39
C LYS A 124 -21.88 7.66 -7.65
#